data_AF-A0ABD0NIQ9-F1
#
_entry.id   AF-A0ABD0NIQ9-F1
#
_cell.length_a   1.000
_cell.length_b   1.000
_cell.length_c   1.000
_cell.angle_alpha   90.00
_cell.angle_beta   90.00
_cell.angle_gamma   90.00
#
_symmetry.space_group_name_H-M   'P 1'
#
loop_
_entity.id
_entity.type
_entity.pdbx_description
1 polymer ?
#
loop_
_entity_poly.entity_id
_entity_poly.type
_entity_poly.pdbx_seq_one_letter_code
_entity_poly.pdbx_strand_id
1 'polypeptide(L)'
;MNRLIQAGYVKEITADKADKSEESWYLAHHLIYHNEKAHLVLNCSYVYKGTSLNEQLLPGPNLGPSLIGVLLRFRQHHVAISGDIR
;
A
#
# COMPACT_ATOMS: atom_id res chain seq x y z
N MET A 1 4.55 12.06 8.44
CA MET A 1 3.08 12.19 8.45
C MET A 1 2.59 13.36 7.59
N ASN A 2 3.06 14.60 7.82
CA ASN A 2 2.56 15.81 7.11
C ASN A 2 2.46 15.69 5.57
N ARG A 3 3.44 15.05 4.91
CA ARG A 3 3.38 14.82 3.45
C ARG A 3 2.16 13.98 3.03
N LEU A 4 1.80 12.97 3.81
CA LEU A 4 0.64 12.11 3.52
C LEU A 4 -0.67 12.87 3.69
N ILE A 5 -0.73 13.77 4.68
CA ILE A 5 -1.89 14.63 4.90
C ILE A 5 -2.04 15.63 3.74
N GLN A 6 -0.95 16.29 3.35
CA GLN A 6 -0.95 17.24 2.23
C GLN A 6 -1.28 16.59 0.89
N ALA A 7 -0.84 15.35 0.67
CA ALA A 7 -1.19 14.56 -0.51
C ALA A 7 -2.63 14.02 -0.47
N GLY A 8 -3.36 14.17 0.64
CA GLY A 8 -4.72 13.68 0.80
C GLY A 8 -4.85 12.17 1.03
N TYR A 9 -3.73 11.47 1.25
CA TYR A 9 -3.74 10.01 1.49
C TYR A 9 -4.22 9.62 2.88
N VAL A 10 -4.03 10.51 3.86
CA VAL A 10 -4.49 10.30 5.24
C VAL A 10 -5.13 11.58 5.78
N LYS A 11 -6.05 11.44 6.73
CA LYS A 11 -6.71 12.55 7.39
C LYS A 11 -6.60 12.39 8.90
N GLU A 12 -6.32 13.49 9.59
CA GLU A 12 -6.35 13.51 11.05
C GLU A 12 -7.80 13.33 11.54
N ILE A 13 -7.98 12.44 12.51
CA ILE A 13 -9.25 12.17 13.16
C ILE A 13 -9.15 12.55 14.63
N THR A 14 -10.26 12.99 15.22
CA THR A 14 -10.34 13.28 16.65
C THR A 14 -10.38 11.97 17.44
N ALA A 15 -9.76 11.96 18.63
CA ALA A 15 -9.70 10.76 19.48
C ALA A 15 -11.09 10.20 19.79
N ASP A 16 -12.07 11.09 20.00
CA ASP A 16 -13.44 10.68 20.26
C ASP A 16 -14.09 9.95 19.07
N LYS A 17 -13.68 10.22 17.82
CA LYS A 17 -14.15 9.47 16.64
C LYS A 17 -13.45 8.13 16.50
N ALA A 18 -12.17 8.06 16.87
CA ALA A 18 -11.42 6.81 16.89
C ALA A 18 -11.98 5.86 17.96
N ASP A 19 -12.23 6.34 19.17
CA ASP A 19 -12.60 5.50 20.31
C ASP A 19 -14.09 5.10 20.31
N LYS A 20 -14.96 5.85 19.62
CA LYS A 20 -16.40 5.55 19.54
C LYS A 20 -16.79 4.59 18.41
N SER A 21 -15.86 4.25 17.53
CA SER A 21 -16.14 3.32 16.43
C SER A 21 -15.83 1.89 16.86
N GLU A 22 -16.83 1.02 16.85
CA GLU A 22 -16.64 -0.42 17.05
C GLU A 22 -15.77 -1.06 15.94
N GLU A 23 -15.60 -0.34 14.82
CA GLU A 23 -14.81 -0.77 13.65
C GLU A 23 -13.46 -0.04 13.56
N SER A 24 -12.96 0.53 14.65
CA SER A 24 -11.62 1.12 14.68
C SER A 24 -10.53 0.05 14.75
N TRP A 25 -9.69 0.02 13.72
CA TRP A 25 -8.52 -0.84 13.66
C TRP A 25 -7.24 -0.01 13.59
N TYR A 26 -6.21 -0.50 14.28
CA TYR A 26 -4.89 0.12 14.29
C TYR A 26 -3.90 -0.73 13.50
N LEU A 27 -3.07 -0.06 12.70
CA LEU A 27 -1.96 -0.69 12.00
C LEU A 27 -0.64 -0.31 12.68
N ALA A 28 0.16 -1.33 13.01
CA ALA A 28 1.52 -1.12 13.44
C ALA A 28 2.30 -0.42 12.33
N HIS A 29 3.11 0.58 12.68
CA HIS A 29 3.92 1.31 11.73
C HIS A 29 5.31 1.58 12.27
N HIS A 30 6.28 1.67 11.36
CA HIS A 30 7.66 2.00 11.70
C HIS A 30 8.31 2.78 10.57
N LEU A 31 9.43 3.43 10.86
CA LEU A 31 10.22 4.16 9.87
C LEU A 31 11.39 3.29 9.42
N ILE A 32 11.58 3.19 8.12
CA ILE A 32 12.79 2.64 7.50
C ILE A 32 13.58 3.79 6.90
N TYR A 33 14.89 3.81 7.11
CA TYR A 33 15.79 4.83 6.57
C TYR A 33 16.57 4.28 5.38
N HIS A 34 16.52 4.99 4.25
CA HIS A 34 17.34 4.70 3.07
C HIS A 34 17.93 6.00 2.54
N ASN A 35 19.27 6.07 2.43
CA ASN A 35 20.00 7.27 2.02
C ASN A 35 19.50 8.54 2.74
N GLU A 36 19.44 8.48 4.08
CA GLU A 36 18.97 9.56 4.97
C GLU A 36 17.49 9.97 4.81
N LYS A 37 16.73 9.30 3.95
CA LYS A 37 15.28 9.52 3.79
C LYS A 37 14.50 8.50 4.60
N ALA A 38 13.57 8.98 5.42
CA ALA A 38 12.63 8.15 6.17
C ALA A 38 11.43 7.75 5.30
N HIS A 39 11.12 6.45 5.31
CA HIS A 39 9.96 5.83 4.69
C HIS A 39 9.05 5.26 5.77
N LEU A 40 7.79 5.67 5.80
CA LEU A 40 6.79 5.09 6.68
C LEU A 40 6.33 3.76 6.11
N VAL A 41 6.44 2.70 6.92
CA VAL A 41 5.93 1.37 6.58
C VAL A 41 4.78 1.03 7.51
N LEU A 42 3.64 0.72 6.92
CA LEU A 42 2.49 0.12 7.61
C LEU A 42 2.65 -1.40 7.55
N ASN A 43 2.74 -2.05 8.71
CA ASN A 43 2.90 -3.49 8.81
C ASN A 43 1.54 -4.18 8.89
N CYS A 44 0.96 -4.49 7.72
CA CYS A 44 -0.35 -5.14 7.62
C CYS A 44 -0.33 -6.64 7.94
N SER A 45 0.84 -7.26 8.09
CA SER A 45 0.97 -8.66 8.53
C SER A 45 1.21 -8.81 10.03
N TYR A 46 1.28 -7.70 10.78
CA TYR A 46 1.41 -7.77 12.24
C TYR A 46 0.16 -8.41 12.85
N VAL A 47 0.37 -9.50 13.61
CA VAL A 47 -0.71 -10.24 14.25
C VAL A 47 -1.05 -9.61 15.60
N TYR A 48 -2.31 -9.24 15.80
CA TYR A 48 -2.87 -8.78 17.07
C TYR A 48 -4.14 -9.59 17.38
N LYS A 49 -4.26 -10.08 18.62
CA LYS A 49 -5.39 -10.94 19.05
C LYS A 49 -5.67 -12.12 18.10
N GLY A 50 -4.62 -12.70 17.52
CA GLY A 50 -4.72 -13.89 16.68
C GLY A 50 -5.11 -13.64 15.22
N THR A 51 -5.13 -12.39 14.75
CA THR A 51 -5.32 -12.07 13.32
C THR A 51 -4.45 -10.89 12.88
N SER A 52 -4.22 -10.78 11.57
CA SER A 52 -3.63 -9.61 10.91
C SER A 52 -4.56 -9.04 9.84
N LEU A 53 -4.27 -7.84 9.32
CA LEU A 53 -5.05 -7.27 8.22
C LEU A 53 -4.96 -8.15 6.97
N ASN A 54 -3.76 -8.61 6.62
CA ASN A 54 -3.54 -9.42 5.42
C ASN A 54 -4.35 -10.73 5.41
N GLU A 55 -4.59 -11.34 6.57
CA GLU A 55 -5.41 -12.56 6.69
C GLU A 55 -6.91 -12.30 6.52
N GLN A 56 -7.37 -11.07 6.77
CA GLN A 56 -8.77 -10.67 6.66
C GLN A 56 -9.13 -10.12 5.27
N LEU A 57 -8.13 -9.86 4.42
CA LEU A 57 -8.34 -9.40 3.04
C LEU A 57 -8.73 -10.57 2.14
N LEU A 58 -9.86 -10.42 1.43
CA LEU A 58 -10.24 -11.36 0.38
C LEU A 58 -9.31 -11.19 -0.84
N PRO A 59 -8.84 -12.29 -1.46
CA PRO A 59 -8.02 -12.20 -2.65
C PRO A 59 -8.82 -11.58 -3.79
N GLY A 60 -8.28 -10.49 -4.35
CA GLY A 60 -8.83 -9.88 -5.56
C GLY A 60 -8.48 -10.68 -6.81
N PRO A 61 -9.22 -10.49 -7.93
CA PRO A 61 -8.84 -11.05 -9.22
C PRO A 61 -7.50 -10.45 -9.69
N ASN A 62 -6.75 -11.21 -10.49
CA ASN A 62 -5.54 -10.68 -11.12
C ASN A 62 -5.92 -9.66 -12.19
N LEU A 63 -5.68 -8.38 -11.92
CA LEU A 63 -5.94 -7.27 -12.85
C LEU A 63 -4.77 -7.01 -13.81
N GLY A 64 -3.60 -7.60 -13.53
CA GLY A 64 -2.39 -7.42 -14.33
C GLY A 64 -2.38 -8.33 -15.56
N PRO A 65 -1.80 -7.88 -16.68
CA PRO A 65 -1.54 -8.77 -17.81
C PRO A 65 -0.53 -9.86 -17.41
N SER A 66 -0.63 -11.04 -18.03
CA SER A 66 0.40 -12.08 -17.85
C SER A 66 1.76 -11.59 -18.32
N LEU A 67 2.83 -12.00 -17.63
CA LEU A 67 4.21 -11.64 -17.98
C LEU A 67 4.53 -12.04 -19.43
N ILE A 68 4.11 -13.24 -19.85
CA ILE A 68 4.28 -13.70 -21.24
C ILE A 68 3.57 -12.75 -22.21
N GLY A 69 2.33 -12.34 -21.91
CA GLY A 69 1.60 -11.39 -22.73
C GLY A 69 2.29 -10.03 -22.83
N VAL A 70 2.87 -9.54 -21.73
CA VAL A 70 3.68 -8.31 -21.73
C VAL A 70 4.91 -8.46 -22.61
N LEU A 71 5.69 -9.53 -22.45
CA LEU A 71 6.92 -9.77 -23.20
C LEU A 71 6.68 -9.96 -24.71
N LEU A 72 5.59 -10.62 -25.08
CA LEU A 72 5.20 -10.77 -26.48
C LEU A 72 4.86 -9.40 -27.10
N ARG A 73 4.07 -8.56 -26.42
CA ARG A 73 3.74 -7.21 -26.90
C ARG A 73 4.95 -6.30 -27.01
N PHE A 74 5.88 -6.37 -26.05
CA PHE A 74 7.15 -5.63 -26.11
C PHE A 74 7.99 -5.97 -27.35
N ARG A 75 7.81 -7.18 -27.91
CA ARG A 75 8.53 -7.65 -29.11
C ARG A 75 7.78 -7.45 -30.42
N GLN A 76 6.53 -6.96 -30.39
CA GLN A 76 5.72 -6.79 -31.61
C GLN A 76 6.29 -5.74 -32.57
N HIS A 77 7.08 -4.80 -32.06
CA HIS A 77 7.66 -3.72 -32.85
C HIS A 77 9.17 -3.59 -32.60
N HIS A 78 9.88 -2.94 -33.52
CA HIS A 78 11.32 -2.74 -33.44
C HIS A 78 11.76 -1.86 -32.25
N VAL A 79 10.85 -1.03 -31.72
CA VAL A 79 11.12 -0.12 -30.61
C VAL A 79 10.06 -0.31 -29.54
N ALA A 80 10.48 -0.46 -28.29
CA ALA A 80 9.61 -0.51 -27.12
C ALA A 80 9.76 0.76 -26.29
N ILE A 81 8.66 1.22 -25.69
CA ILE A 81 8.62 2.37 -24.78
C ILE A 81 8.22 1.87 -23.40
N SER A 82 8.98 2.26 -22.39
CA SER A 82 8.69 2.00 -20.98
C SER A 82 8.73 3.31 -20.22
N GLY A 83 7.80 3.47 -19.27
CA GLY A 83 7.77 4.61 -18.36
C GLY A 83 7.29 4.15 -16.99
N ASP A 84 7.72 4.86 -15.96
CA ASP A 84 7.23 4.68 -14.61
C ASP A 84 6.06 5.64 -14.39
N ILE A 85 4.93 5.12 -13.88
CA ILE A 85 3.77 5.94 -13.53
C ILE A 85 3.87 6.24 -12.04
N ARG A 86 3.81 7.53 -11.73
CA ARG A 86 3.93 8.04 -10.36
C ARG A 86 2.58 8.32 -9.73
#